data_AF-A0A8C1RP03-F1
#
_entry.id   AF-A0A8C1RP03-F1
#
_cell.length_a   1.000
_cell.length_b   1.000
_cell.length_c   1.000
_cell.angle_alpha   90.00
_cell.angle_beta   90.00
_cell.angle_gamma   90.00
#
_symmetry.space_group_name_H-M   'P 1'
#
loop_
_entity.id
_entity.type
_entity.pdbx_description
1 polymer ?
#
loop_
_entity_poly.entity_id
_entity_poly.type
_entity_poly.pdbx_seq_one_letter_code
_entity_poly.pdbx_strand_id
1 'polypeptide(L)'
;MKLNFSADAQKNHDSFSFCMCVRSEMSDLSVALQDCMVALDLFLRNEFDEALTRLKSRSKDSMYHALTYATILEMQAMMTFDLEDILAAGNTMKEAQAVCQSVITFVSSPEELHAEVCYAECLLQRAALTFLQDENMISFIKGGMKVRNSFQIYKELHTILKSASYVHGDNHGHFEGGVKLGVGAFNLMLSLLPTRTLRLLEFVGFSGNKEFGLQQLQEGSAEQTFRSFLCNMLLLCYHTFMSFILGTGEGDVEDAEKLLQPYLKKYPKGSIFLFFAGRIEEIKGNLDAAIKRFEECCEVQQHWKQFHHMCYWELMWCFTYKKHWKMAYFYADLLSKENAWSKATYAYMKAAYLSMLSREECQPFGENEVALFRQVPSLKQKIAGKSLPTEKFAIRKARRYNTDNAIPLPAPPLEMMYIWNGYTVIGKHKDLTEGMLKTLDEAQQTLEQHPRTEFTTDDQCVVSLLKGLCLKHLGFKEEAEHYFTLVLCNESQIKYDHYLVPNALLEHGLLCLEQGRIEEAIKLLETAKQNYKNYSMESRTHFRIQAALHKARGTAMNGDHCSPSSP
;
A
#
# COMPACT_ATOMS: atom_id res chain seq x y z
N MET A 1 74.93 -1.99 68.56
CA MET A 1 76.15 -1.62 67.80
C MET A 1 75.74 -0.46 66.90
N LYS A 2 76.16 0.76 67.28
CA LYS A 2 75.95 1.99 66.50
C LYS A 2 76.73 1.89 65.19
N LEU A 3 76.16 2.38 64.10
CA LEU A 3 76.83 3.28 63.15
C LEU A 3 75.76 4.11 62.42
N ASN A 4 76.12 5.36 62.19
CA ASN A 4 75.31 6.56 62.01
C ASN A 4 75.14 6.94 60.51
N PHE A 5 73.98 7.58 60.20
CA PHE A 5 73.76 8.82 59.42
C PHE A 5 74.62 9.13 58.16
N SER A 6 74.19 9.81 57.09
CA SER A 6 73.05 10.70 56.74
C SER A 6 73.24 11.13 55.26
N ALA A 7 72.21 11.81 54.72
CA ALA A 7 72.15 12.66 53.52
C ALA A 7 71.56 11.95 52.27
N ASP A 8 70.50 12.40 51.61
CA ASP A 8 69.81 13.70 51.65
C ASP A 8 68.35 13.56 51.18
N ALA A 9 67.55 14.52 51.62
CA ALA A 9 66.15 14.72 51.27
C ALA A 9 65.94 15.19 49.82
N GLN A 10 64.67 15.27 49.44
CA GLN A 10 64.10 15.96 48.26
C GLN A 10 64.04 15.15 46.95
N LYS A 11 62.89 14.49 46.69
CA LYS A 11 61.93 14.88 45.64
C LYS A 11 60.88 13.80 45.34
N ASN A 12 59.67 14.29 45.11
CA ASN A 12 58.54 13.69 44.39
C ASN A 12 57.63 12.73 45.17
N HIS A 13 56.81 13.36 46.02
CA HIS A 13 55.39 13.01 46.09
C HIS A 13 54.77 13.11 44.69
N ASP A 14 54.12 12.03 44.22
CA ASP A 14 52.82 12.02 43.52
C ASP A 14 52.69 10.76 42.64
N SER A 15 52.07 9.72 43.20
CA SER A 15 51.52 8.61 42.41
C SER A 15 50.44 7.84 43.17
N PHE A 16 49.42 8.56 43.63
CA PHE A 16 48.10 7.96 43.89
C PHE A 16 47.04 8.81 43.19
N SER A 17 46.96 8.66 41.87
CA SER A 17 45.82 9.16 41.11
C SER A 17 44.73 8.10 41.10
N PHE A 18 43.61 8.47 41.70
CA PHE A 18 42.31 7.83 41.60
C PHE A 18 42.00 7.43 40.14
N CYS A 19 41.86 6.12 39.88
CA CYS A 19 41.16 5.66 38.69
C CYS A 19 39.66 5.86 38.93
N MET A 20 39.16 7.07 38.65
CA MET A 20 37.73 7.26 38.42
C MET A 20 37.41 6.59 37.07
N CYS A 21 36.64 5.50 37.11
CA CYS A 21 35.85 5.08 35.95
C CYS A 21 34.91 6.24 35.58
N VAL A 22 35.31 7.04 34.60
CA VAL A 22 34.39 7.94 33.89
C VAL A 22 33.40 7.04 33.17
N ARG A 23 32.18 6.89 33.71
CA ARG A 23 31.04 6.50 32.89
C ARG A 23 30.92 7.59 31.84
N SER A 24 31.18 7.27 30.57
CA SER A 24 30.90 8.17 29.46
C SER A 24 29.42 8.53 29.54
N GLU A 25 29.09 9.79 29.81
CA GLU A 25 27.71 10.27 29.73
C GLU A 25 27.21 10.06 28.30
N MET A 26 26.01 9.50 28.14
CA MET A 26 25.42 9.27 26.82
C MET A 26 25.18 10.62 26.12
N SER A 27 25.46 10.70 24.82
CA SER A 27 25.13 11.89 24.03
C SER A 27 23.63 12.21 24.08
N ASP A 28 23.25 13.49 23.98
CA ASP A 28 21.82 13.88 23.97
C ASP A 28 21.05 13.20 22.81
N LEU A 29 21.71 13.04 21.65
CA LEU A 29 21.19 12.28 20.52
C LEU A 29 20.88 10.82 20.90
N SER A 30 21.78 10.13 21.59
CA SER A 30 21.56 8.76 22.04
C SER A 30 20.42 8.66 23.04
N VAL A 31 20.32 9.59 23.98
CA VAL A 31 19.20 9.66 24.93
C VAL A 31 17.90 9.89 24.19
N ALA A 32 17.88 10.82 23.22
CA ALA A 32 16.68 11.13 22.45
C ALA A 32 16.20 9.96 21.58
N LEU A 33 17.13 9.24 20.95
CA LEU A 33 16.85 8.02 20.19
C LEU A 33 16.26 6.92 21.06
N GLN A 34 16.87 6.66 22.23
CA GLN A 34 16.35 5.67 23.17
C GLN A 34 14.94 6.04 23.65
N ASP A 35 14.69 7.32 23.89
CA ASP A 35 13.39 7.81 24.32
C ASP A 35 12.30 7.63 23.24
N CYS A 36 12.64 7.94 21.98
CA CYS A 36 11.76 7.72 20.83
C CYS A 36 11.51 6.23 20.57
N MET A 37 12.49 5.36 20.82
CA MET A 37 12.31 3.90 20.73
C MET A 37 11.30 3.38 21.77
N VAL A 38 11.32 3.93 22.99
CA VAL A 38 10.31 3.63 24.02
C VAL A 38 8.93 4.11 23.60
N ALA A 39 8.82 5.34 23.09
CA ALA A 39 7.55 5.85 22.57
C ALA A 39 7.00 5.01 21.41
N LEU A 40 7.86 4.56 20.49
CA LEU A 40 7.47 3.64 19.42
C LEU A 40 6.97 2.31 19.98
N ASP A 41 7.66 1.72 20.95
CA ASP A 41 7.24 0.47 21.58
C ASP A 41 5.87 0.59 22.28
N LEU A 42 5.60 1.71 22.96
CA LEU A 42 4.27 2.04 23.50
C LEU A 42 3.21 2.13 22.40
N PHE A 43 3.49 2.85 21.32
CA PHE A 43 2.58 2.98 20.18
C PHE A 43 2.25 1.60 19.57
N LEU A 44 3.25 0.73 19.40
CA LEU A 44 3.09 -0.62 18.86
C LEU A 44 2.33 -1.58 19.80
N ARG A 45 2.19 -1.23 21.09
CA ARG A 45 1.35 -1.92 22.09
C ARG A 45 -0.06 -1.33 22.21
N ASN A 46 -0.41 -0.36 21.37
CA ASN A 46 -1.65 0.42 21.40
C ASN A 46 -1.74 1.40 22.59
N GLU A 47 -0.64 1.72 23.25
CA GLU A 47 -0.57 2.74 24.33
C GLU A 47 -0.36 4.13 23.71
N PHE A 48 -1.29 4.53 22.84
CA PHE A 48 -1.13 5.66 21.91
C PHE A 48 -0.96 7.01 22.61
N ASP A 49 -1.78 7.30 23.63
CA ASP A 49 -1.76 8.59 24.33
C ASP A 49 -0.46 8.78 25.12
N GLU A 50 0.06 7.72 25.72
CA GLU A 50 1.34 7.76 26.43
C GLU A 50 2.49 7.98 25.45
N ALA A 51 2.49 7.26 24.32
CA ALA A 51 3.46 7.45 23.25
C ALA A 51 3.48 8.91 22.73
N LEU A 52 2.30 9.46 22.41
CA LEU A 52 2.17 10.83 21.91
C LEU A 52 2.58 11.87 22.95
N THR A 53 2.18 11.70 24.21
CA THR A 53 2.53 12.61 25.31
C THR A 53 4.04 12.65 25.52
N ARG A 54 4.68 11.47 25.53
CA ARG A 54 6.13 11.33 25.66
C ARG A 54 6.85 12.07 24.53
N LEU A 55 6.45 11.83 23.28
CA LEU A 55 7.06 12.46 22.10
C LEU A 55 6.88 13.98 22.09
N LYS A 56 5.67 14.46 22.41
CA LYS A 56 5.34 15.88 22.40
C LYS A 56 6.18 16.70 23.37
N SER A 57 6.62 16.10 24.49
CA SER A 57 7.37 16.81 25.54
C SER A 57 8.70 17.41 25.06
N ARG A 58 9.35 16.79 24.05
CA ARG A 58 10.63 17.22 23.48
C ARG A 58 10.56 17.56 21.99
N SER A 59 9.35 17.69 21.42
CA SER A 59 9.17 17.88 19.98
C SER A 59 9.69 19.22 19.44
N LYS A 60 10.05 20.16 20.31
CA LYS A 60 10.64 21.46 19.93
C LYS A 60 12.17 21.48 19.96
N ASP A 61 12.78 20.55 20.69
CA ASP A 61 14.20 20.58 21.02
C ASP A 61 14.97 19.36 20.49
N SER A 62 14.26 18.30 20.05
CA SER A 62 14.87 17.08 19.53
C SER A 62 14.31 16.69 18.16
N MET A 63 15.20 16.55 17.17
CA MET A 63 14.85 16.22 15.78
C MET A 63 14.04 14.91 15.69
N TYR A 64 14.39 13.90 16.49
CA TYR A 64 13.73 12.59 16.48
C TYR A 64 12.35 12.66 17.12
N HIS A 65 12.21 13.32 18.28
CA HIS A 65 10.90 13.51 18.91
C HIS A 65 9.95 14.28 18.00
N ALA A 66 10.45 15.35 17.38
CA ALA A 66 9.70 16.19 16.47
C ALA A 66 9.21 15.39 15.26
N LEU A 67 10.11 14.66 14.60
CA LEU A 67 9.80 13.82 13.45
C LEU A 67 8.82 12.71 13.83
N THR A 68 9.12 11.91 14.85
CA THR A 68 8.28 10.76 15.24
C THR A 68 6.87 11.21 15.65
N TYR A 69 6.76 12.29 16.43
CA TYR A 69 5.45 12.87 16.78
C TYR A 69 4.68 13.30 15.52
N ALA A 70 5.35 14.03 14.62
CA ALA A 70 4.73 14.50 13.39
C ALA A 70 4.31 13.34 12.47
N THR A 71 5.13 12.29 12.35
CA THR A 71 4.82 11.09 11.54
C THR A 71 3.60 10.35 12.07
N ILE A 72 3.45 10.20 13.40
CA ILE A 72 2.25 9.55 13.97
C ILE A 72 0.99 10.36 13.65
N LEU A 73 1.03 11.69 13.77
CA LEU A 73 -0.11 12.54 13.41
C LEU A 73 -0.41 12.51 11.90
N GLU A 74 0.62 12.44 11.05
CA GLU A 74 0.43 12.23 9.62
C GLU A 74 -0.24 10.89 9.34
N MET A 75 0.19 9.79 9.99
CA MET A 75 -0.46 8.49 9.84
C MET A 75 -1.96 8.59 10.18
N GLN A 76 -2.32 9.27 11.27
CA GLN A 76 -3.71 9.51 11.66
C GLN A 76 -4.51 10.22 10.54
N ALA A 77 -3.95 11.32 10.02
CA ALA A 77 -4.55 12.12 8.97
C ALA A 77 -4.73 11.34 7.66
N MET A 78 -3.70 10.60 7.25
CA MET A 78 -3.68 9.82 6.01
C MET A 78 -4.69 8.67 6.03
N MET A 79 -4.97 8.04 7.18
CA MET A 79 -5.87 6.88 7.23
C MET A 79 -7.37 7.24 7.17
N THR A 80 -7.74 8.49 7.48
CA THR A 80 -9.16 8.94 7.48
C THR A 80 -9.47 9.98 6.41
N PHE A 81 -8.45 10.69 5.91
CA PHE A 81 -8.61 11.86 5.06
C PHE A 81 -9.38 13.01 5.72
N ASP A 82 -9.31 13.12 7.04
CA ASP A 82 -9.92 14.24 7.75
C ASP A 82 -9.11 15.53 7.52
N LEU A 83 -9.79 16.61 7.11
CA LEU A 83 -9.12 17.85 6.73
C LEU A 83 -8.46 18.54 7.92
N GLU A 84 -9.06 18.49 9.11
CA GLU A 84 -8.48 19.10 10.30
C GLU A 84 -7.21 18.36 10.72
N ASP A 85 -7.26 17.02 10.72
CA ASP A 85 -6.08 16.19 10.98
C ASP A 85 -4.97 16.43 9.94
N ILE A 86 -5.31 16.52 8.64
CA ILE A 86 -4.34 16.83 7.57
C ILE A 86 -3.67 18.19 7.77
N LEU A 87 -4.42 19.21 8.18
CA LEU A 87 -3.86 20.55 8.45
C LEU A 87 -2.98 20.54 9.70
N ALA A 88 -3.41 19.88 10.77
CA ALA A 88 -2.66 19.75 12.01
C ALA A 88 -1.35 18.98 11.80
N ALA A 89 -1.40 17.85 11.09
CA ALA A 89 -0.21 17.08 10.71
C ALA A 89 0.73 17.91 9.83
N GLY A 90 0.21 18.66 8.85
CA GLY A 90 1.01 19.52 7.98
C GLY A 90 1.76 20.63 8.72
N ASN A 91 1.13 21.25 9.72
CA ASN A 91 1.76 22.24 10.58
C ASN A 91 2.82 21.61 11.48
N THR A 92 2.49 20.50 12.14
CA THR A 92 3.43 19.78 13.01
C THR A 92 4.67 19.31 12.24
N MET A 93 4.49 18.80 11.02
CA MET A 93 5.60 18.39 10.16
C MET A 93 6.48 19.56 9.71
N LYS A 94 5.90 20.75 9.54
CA LYS A 94 6.66 21.97 9.24
C LYS A 94 7.50 22.40 10.44
N GLU A 95 6.99 22.25 11.66
CA GLU A 95 7.75 22.51 12.89
C GLU A 95 8.90 21.50 13.04
N ALA A 96 8.64 20.21 12.85
CA ALA A 96 9.68 19.17 12.87
C ALA A 96 10.80 19.43 11.85
N GLN A 97 10.45 19.86 10.64
CA GLN A 97 11.43 20.26 9.65
C GLN A 97 12.31 21.43 10.11
N ALA A 98 11.74 22.43 10.80
CA ALA A 98 12.48 23.57 11.31
C ALA A 98 13.48 23.16 12.41
N VAL A 99 13.09 22.22 13.29
CA VAL A 99 13.99 21.63 14.29
C VAL A 99 15.17 20.95 13.61
N CYS A 100 14.92 20.10 12.60
CA CYS A 100 16.00 19.45 11.85
C CYS A 100 16.93 20.47 11.18
N GLN A 101 16.36 21.50 10.54
CA GLN A 101 17.13 22.54 9.85
C GLN A 101 18.05 23.33 10.80
N SER A 102 17.67 23.50 12.08
CA SER A 102 18.46 24.23 13.06
C SER A 102 19.78 23.53 13.45
N VAL A 103 19.88 22.22 13.20
CA VAL A 103 21.06 21.39 13.49
C VAL A 103 22.01 21.31 12.29
N ILE A 104 21.52 21.59 11.08
CA ILE A 104 22.31 21.53 9.85
C ILE A 104 23.17 22.80 9.74
N THR A 105 24.49 22.64 9.82
CA THR A 105 25.49 23.73 9.92
C THR A 105 26.56 23.69 8.83
N PHE A 106 26.48 22.72 7.91
CA PHE A 106 27.39 22.41 6.79
C PHE A 106 28.79 21.92 7.21
N VAL A 107 28.91 21.24 8.35
CA VAL A 107 30.18 20.70 8.89
C VAL A 107 30.26 19.16 8.73
N SER A 108 29.19 18.51 8.31
CA SER A 108 29.04 17.05 8.15
C SER A 108 29.35 16.28 9.44
N SER A 109 28.93 16.82 10.59
CA SER A 109 29.03 16.10 11.87
C SER A 109 28.10 14.87 11.89
N PRO A 110 28.36 13.86 12.74
CA PRO A 110 27.44 12.72 12.87
C PRO A 110 26.00 13.15 13.17
N GLU A 111 25.79 14.11 14.09
CA GLU A 111 24.48 14.62 14.45
C GLU A 111 23.79 15.36 13.29
N GLU A 112 24.55 16.11 12.50
CA GLU A 112 24.06 16.77 11.29
C GLU A 112 23.58 15.76 10.24
N LEU A 113 24.29 14.64 10.05
CA LEU A 113 23.84 13.57 9.13
C LEU A 113 22.50 12.97 9.56
N HIS A 114 22.27 12.81 10.88
CA HIS A 114 20.97 12.40 11.41
C HIS A 114 19.88 13.46 11.13
N ALA A 115 20.22 14.74 11.26
CA ALA A 115 19.31 15.84 10.98
C ALA A 115 18.93 15.91 9.48
N GLU A 116 19.87 15.65 8.57
CA GLU A 116 19.62 15.58 7.13
C GLU A 116 18.67 14.43 6.76
N VAL A 117 18.84 13.24 7.36
CA VAL A 117 17.88 12.13 7.20
C VAL A 117 16.50 12.56 7.66
N CYS A 118 16.38 13.09 8.88
CA CYS A 118 15.09 13.50 9.44
C CYS A 118 14.43 14.62 8.62
N TYR A 119 15.23 15.55 8.10
CA TYR A 119 14.77 16.61 7.22
C TYR A 119 14.28 16.06 5.87
N ALA A 120 14.98 15.09 5.28
CA ALA A 120 14.56 14.43 4.04
C ALA A 120 13.25 13.66 4.21
N GLU A 121 13.01 13.04 5.38
CA GLU A 121 11.73 12.42 5.73
C GLU A 121 10.61 13.45 5.88
N CYS A 122 10.86 14.54 6.61
CA CYS A 122 9.92 15.64 6.73
C CYS A 122 9.51 16.17 5.35
N LEU A 123 10.45 16.31 4.42
CA LEU A 123 10.14 16.75 3.06
C LEU A 123 9.19 15.79 2.33
N LEU A 124 9.39 14.47 2.44
CA LEU A 124 8.51 13.46 1.83
C LEU A 124 7.11 13.49 2.41
N GLN A 125 7.02 13.47 3.74
CA GLN A 125 5.76 13.47 4.48
C GLN A 125 4.97 14.77 4.22
N ARG A 126 5.66 15.93 4.22
CA ARG A 126 5.05 17.20 3.79
C ARG A 126 4.61 17.19 2.34
N ALA A 127 5.32 16.50 1.44
CA ALA A 127 4.90 16.39 0.05
C ALA A 127 3.59 15.61 -0.06
N ALA A 128 3.48 14.48 0.65
CA ALA A 128 2.25 13.68 0.71
C ALA A 128 1.07 14.54 1.21
N LEU A 129 1.21 15.20 2.36
CA LEU A 129 0.19 16.10 2.89
C LEU A 129 -0.15 17.26 1.95
N THR A 130 0.85 17.85 1.27
CA THR A 130 0.62 18.93 0.29
C THR A 130 -0.25 18.46 -0.87
N PHE A 131 -0.09 17.20 -1.32
CA PHE A 131 -0.92 16.61 -2.36
C PHE A 131 -2.36 16.33 -1.91
N LEU A 132 -2.60 16.25 -0.59
CA LEU A 132 -3.93 16.06 -0.03
C LEU A 132 -4.65 17.38 0.31
N GLN A 133 -3.90 18.42 0.70
CA GLN A 133 -4.46 19.68 1.22
C GLN A 133 -5.15 20.56 0.16
N ASP A 134 -4.61 20.63 -1.06
CA ASP A 134 -5.12 21.53 -2.09
C ASP A 134 -4.94 20.94 -3.49
N GLU A 135 -5.95 21.14 -4.34
CA GLU A 135 -6.03 20.65 -5.71
C GLU A 135 -5.27 21.53 -6.72
N ASN A 136 -4.76 22.69 -6.31
CA ASN A 136 -4.18 23.64 -7.25
C ASN A 136 -2.78 23.23 -7.76
N MET A 137 -2.45 23.71 -8.96
CA MET A 137 -1.18 23.41 -9.64
C MET A 137 0.06 23.85 -8.83
N ILE A 138 -0.07 24.93 -8.06
CA ILE A 138 1.02 25.46 -7.24
C ILE A 138 1.39 24.46 -6.13
N SER A 139 0.40 23.89 -5.46
CA SER A 139 0.58 22.85 -4.43
C SER A 139 1.20 21.60 -5.05
N PHE A 140 0.77 21.19 -6.24
CA PHE A 140 1.40 20.07 -6.96
C PHE A 140 2.89 20.31 -7.24
N ILE A 141 3.26 21.50 -7.75
CA ILE A 141 4.66 21.86 -7.99
C ILE A 141 5.45 21.90 -6.67
N LYS A 142 4.88 22.51 -5.62
CA LYS A 142 5.50 22.59 -4.28
C LYS A 142 5.72 21.21 -3.65
N GLY A 143 4.80 20.26 -3.87
CA GLY A 143 4.95 18.87 -3.46
C GLY A 143 6.06 18.18 -4.25
N GLY A 144 6.04 18.30 -5.59
CA GLY A 144 7.08 17.73 -6.46
C GLY A 144 8.49 18.22 -6.14
N MET A 145 8.67 19.50 -5.82
CA MET A 145 9.96 20.04 -5.39
C MET A 145 10.45 19.43 -4.08
N LYS A 146 9.56 19.17 -3.11
CA LYS A 146 9.93 18.51 -1.84
C LYS A 146 10.38 17.07 -2.06
N VAL A 147 9.66 16.31 -2.90
CA VAL A 147 10.04 14.95 -3.30
C VAL A 147 11.42 14.96 -3.94
N ARG A 148 11.68 15.88 -4.87
CA ARG A 148 12.99 16.04 -5.51
C ARG A 148 14.10 16.35 -4.51
N ASN A 149 13.89 17.31 -3.62
CA ASN A 149 14.90 17.69 -2.64
C ASN A 149 15.22 16.53 -1.69
N SER A 150 14.20 15.82 -1.21
CA SER A 150 14.40 14.62 -0.39
C SER A 150 15.21 13.55 -1.14
N PHE A 151 14.87 13.29 -2.40
CA PHE A 151 15.61 12.32 -3.23
C PHE A 151 17.10 12.67 -3.38
N GLN A 152 17.42 13.95 -3.60
CA GLN A 152 18.82 14.38 -3.70
C GLN A 152 19.57 14.21 -2.39
N ILE A 153 18.96 14.58 -1.25
CA ILE A 153 19.58 14.41 0.08
C ILE A 153 19.87 12.92 0.32
N TYR A 154 18.91 12.02 0.07
CA TYR A 154 19.16 10.59 0.25
C TYR A 154 20.26 10.05 -0.68
N LYS A 155 20.36 10.57 -1.89
CA LYS A 155 21.43 10.19 -2.82
C LYS A 155 22.80 10.62 -2.29
N GLU A 156 22.91 11.84 -1.78
CA GLU A 156 24.14 12.38 -1.18
C GLU A 156 24.52 11.60 0.09
N LEU A 157 23.57 11.38 1.00
CA LEU A 157 23.78 10.58 2.21
C LEU A 157 24.19 9.14 1.91
N HIS A 158 23.65 8.53 0.86
CA HIS A 158 24.07 7.20 0.40
C HIS A 158 25.49 7.18 -0.15
N THR A 159 25.91 8.25 -0.83
CA THR A 159 27.30 8.41 -1.26
C THR A 159 28.24 8.56 -0.06
N ILE A 160 27.85 9.35 0.95
CA ILE A 160 28.62 9.50 2.20
C ILE A 160 28.75 8.17 2.93
N LEU A 161 27.64 7.43 3.09
CA LEU A 161 27.61 6.13 3.75
C LEU A 161 28.56 5.11 3.09
N LYS A 162 28.73 5.20 1.76
CA LYS A 162 29.65 4.34 0.99
C LYS A 162 31.09 4.83 0.95
N SER A 163 31.37 6.03 1.45
CA SER A 163 32.71 6.61 1.40
C SER A 163 33.64 5.92 2.38
N ALA A 164 34.87 5.62 1.94
CA ALA A 164 35.92 5.09 2.82
C ALA A 164 36.35 6.10 3.91
N SER A 165 36.02 7.39 3.73
CA SER A 165 36.33 8.46 4.69
C SER A 165 35.27 8.62 5.80
N TYR A 166 34.14 7.92 5.70
CA TYR A 166 33.07 8.02 6.68
C TYR A 166 33.43 7.21 7.93
N VAL A 167 33.29 7.84 9.10
CA VAL A 167 33.60 7.23 10.40
C VAL A 167 32.29 6.94 11.13
N HIS A 168 32.12 5.70 11.57
CA HIS A 168 30.96 5.28 12.35
C HIS A 168 30.98 5.94 13.73
N GLY A 169 29.95 6.73 14.05
CA GLY A 169 29.68 7.21 15.40
C GLY A 169 28.80 6.23 16.20
N ASP A 170 28.58 6.53 17.48
CA ASP A 170 27.85 5.67 18.42
C ASP A 170 26.43 5.29 17.96
N ASN A 171 25.77 6.18 17.22
CA ASN A 171 24.39 5.99 16.73
C ASN A 171 24.33 5.60 15.23
N HIS A 172 25.43 5.11 14.65
CA HIS A 172 25.56 4.84 13.21
C HIS A 172 24.40 4.01 12.63
N GLY A 173 23.97 2.93 13.29
CA GLY A 173 22.88 2.09 12.78
C GLY A 173 21.59 2.86 12.53
N HIS A 174 21.25 3.84 13.37
CA HIS A 174 20.06 4.69 13.16
C HIS A 174 20.19 5.64 11.96
N PHE A 175 21.41 6.04 11.61
CA PHE A 175 21.71 6.82 10.41
C PHE A 175 21.64 5.92 9.17
N GLU A 176 22.37 4.80 9.18
CA GLU A 176 22.39 3.83 8.07
C GLU A 176 20.98 3.31 7.75
N GLY A 177 20.21 2.91 8.77
CA GLY A 177 18.82 2.49 8.62
C GLY A 177 17.94 3.56 7.99
N GLY A 178 18.24 4.85 8.22
CA GLY A 178 17.54 5.97 7.59
C GLY A 178 17.87 6.18 6.14
N VAL A 179 19.15 6.12 5.80
CA VAL A 179 19.58 6.15 4.40
C VAL A 179 18.97 4.98 3.63
N LYS A 180 19.03 3.76 4.19
CA LYS A 180 18.45 2.55 3.58
C LYS A 180 16.93 2.66 3.39
N LEU A 181 16.20 3.19 4.38
CA LEU A 181 14.76 3.44 4.27
C LEU A 181 14.44 4.36 3.08
N GLY A 182 15.08 5.53 3.02
CA GLY A 182 14.82 6.51 1.96
C GLY A 182 15.23 6.03 0.57
N VAL A 183 16.47 5.52 0.44
CA VAL A 183 16.98 4.98 -0.83
C VAL A 183 16.13 3.81 -1.31
N GLY A 184 15.78 2.89 -0.41
CA GLY A 184 14.93 1.75 -0.69
C GLY A 184 13.53 2.16 -1.15
N ALA A 185 12.89 3.07 -0.41
CA ALA A 185 11.56 3.57 -0.74
C ALA A 185 11.53 4.29 -2.09
N PHE A 186 12.49 5.18 -2.38
CA PHE A 186 12.54 5.87 -3.67
C PHE A 186 12.74 4.91 -4.84
N ASN A 187 13.69 3.99 -4.73
CA ASN A 187 13.97 3.03 -5.79
C ASN A 187 12.77 2.12 -6.08
N LEU A 188 12.12 1.62 -5.01
CA LEU A 188 10.93 0.81 -5.12
C LEU A 188 9.77 1.60 -5.76
N MET A 189 9.42 2.76 -5.21
CA MET A 189 8.28 3.54 -5.69
C MET A 189 8.46 4.04 -7.13
N LEU A 190 9.66 4.46 -7.52
CA LEU A 190 9.96 4.87 -8.89
C LEU A 190 9.89 3.69 -9.87
N SER A 191 10.32 2.49 -9.46
CA SER A 191 10.22 1.28 -10.28
C SER A 191 8.78 0.86 -10.58
N LEU A 192 7.84 1.25 -9.70
CA LEU A 192 6.40 1.00 -9.83
C LEU A 192 5.68 2.07 -10.68
N LEU A 193 6.38 3.02 -11.30
CA LEU A 193 5.74 4.00 -12.19
C LEU A 193 5.59 3.46 -13.62
N PRO A 194 4.56 3.89 -14.38
CA PRO A 194 4.42 3.49 -15.77
C PRO A 194 5.62 3.98 -16.60
N THR A 195 6.07 3.20 -17.59
CA THR A 195 7.29 3.48 -18.36
C THR A 195 7.35 4.90 -18.94
N ARG A 196 6.21 5.46 -19.39
CA ARG A 196 6.16 6.83 -19.93
C ARG A 196 6.45 7.88 -18.86
N THR A 197 5.89 7.71 -17.66
CA THR A 197 6.11 8.61 -16.52
C THR A 197 7.54 8.48 -16.02
N LEU A 198 8.05 7.25 -15.90
CA LEU A 198 9.42 7.00 -15.47
C LEU A 198 10.44 7.67 -16.40
N ARG A 199 10.31 7.54 -17.73
CA ARG A 199 11.21 8.21 -18.69
C ARG A 199 11.29 9.73 -18.53
N LEU A 200 10.17 10.38 -18.19
CA LEU A 200 10.15 11.83 -17.94
C LEU A 200 10.89 12.20 -16.64
N LEU A 201 10.79 11.34 -15.62
CA LEU A 201 11.48 11.53 -14.35
C LEU A 201 12.98 11.20 -14.46
N GLU A 202 13.35 10.21 -15.26
CA GLU A 202 14.73 9.87 -15.61
C GLU A 202 15.46 11.02 -16.27
N PHE A 203 14.79 11.74 -17.18
CA PHE A 203 15.36 12.94 -17.81
C PHE A 203 15.77 14.01 -16.78
N VAL A 204 15.08 14.11 -15.65
CA VAL A 204 15.40 15.08 -14.57
C VAL A 204 16.22 14.46 -13.43
N GLY A 205 16.72 13.23 -13.61
CA GLY A 205 17.69 12.58 -12.73
C GLY A 205 17.14 11.58 -11.72
N PHE A 206 15.86 11.21 -11.79
CA PHE A 206 15.30 10.11 -10.98
C PHE A 206 15.46 8.78 -11.69
N SER A 207 15.99 7.77 -11.00
CA SER A 207 15.95 6.39 -11.47
C SER A 207 15.44 5.48 -10.36
N GLY A 208 14.75 4.42 -10.74
CA GLY A 208 14.23 3.43 -9.81
C GLY A 208 14.64 2.02 -10.23
N ASN A 209 15.22 1.26 -9.30
CA ASN A 209 15.51 -0.14 -9.47
C ASN A 209 14.78 -0.94 -8.38
N LYS A 210 13.88 -1.82 -8.78
CA LYS A 210 13.01 -2.55 -7.85
C LYS A 210 13.82 -3.45 -6.92
N GLU A 211 14.71 -4.27 -7.49
CA GLU A 211 15.51 -5.26 -6.77
C GLU A 211 16.44 -4.58 -5.77
N PHE A 212 17.11 -3.51 -6.20
CA PHE A 212 17.95 -2.69 -5.32
C PHE A 212 17.11 -2.01 -4.22
N GLY A 213 15.93 -1.50 -4.57
CA GLY A 213 15.01 -0.90 -3.59
C GLY A 213 14.61 -1.87 -2.49
N LEU A 214 14.20 -3.09 -2.87
CA LEU A 214 13.85 -4.16 -1.93
C LEU A 214 15.06 -4.59 -1.09
N GLN A 215 16.23 -4.73 -1.70
CA GLN A 215 17.46 -5.08 -0.98
C GLN A 215 17.79 -4.04 0.11
N GLN A 216 17.72 -2.74 -0.20
CA GLN A 216 18.02 -1.70 0.79
C GLN A 216 17.01 -1.71 1.95
N LEU A 217 15.73 -1.93 1.67
CA LEU A 217 14.72 -2.07 2.73
C LEU A 217 14.96 -3.31 3.59
N GLN A 218 15.34 -4.43 2.99
CA GLN A 218 15.68 -5.68 3.71
C GLN A 218 16.90 -5.49 4.61
N GLU A 219 17.94 -4.82 4.12
CA GLU A 219 19.13 -4.52 4.92
C GLU A 219 18.81 -3.51 6.04
N GLY A 220 17.96 -2.53 5.78
CA GLY A 220 17.53 -1.54 6.79
C GLY A 220 16.61 -2.14 7.86
N SER A 221 15.91 -3.23 7.54
CA SER A 221 15.00 -3.92 8.46
C SER A 221 15.70 -4.90 9.41
N ALA A 222 16.96 -5.27 9.13
CA ALA A 222 17.69 -6.30 9.86
C ALA A 222 18.20 -5.86 11.26
N GLU A 223 18.51 -4.57 11.42
CA GLU A 223 18.97 -4.02 12.70
C GLU A 223 17.80 -3.70 13.67
N GLN A 224 18.10 -3.49 14.95
CA GLN A 224 17.10 -3.00 15.93
C GLN A 224 17.13 -1.47 16.03
N THR A 225 16.81 -0.79 14.94
CA THR A 225 16.73 0.68 14.91
C THR A 225 15.28 1.16 14.84
N PHE A 226 15.09 2.44 15.13
CA PHE A 226 13.80 3.13 14.95
C PHE A 226 13.23 2.94 13.54
N ARG A 227 14.09 2.94 12.52
CA ARG A 227 13.68 2.89 11.11
C ARG A 227 13.55 1.49 10.57
N SER A 228 14.09 0.49 11.27
CA SER A 228 13.93 -0.91 10.92
C SER A 228 12.46 -1.33 10.97
N PHE A 229 11.66 -0.75 11.87
CA PHE A 229 10.20 -0.90 11.87
C PHE A 229 9.58 -0.35 10.57
N LEU A 230 9.93 0.87 10.16
CA LEU A 230 9.39 1.50 8.95
C LEU A 230 9.78 0.76 7.67
N CYS A 231 11.02 0.27 7.58
CA CYS A 231 11.46 -0.62 6.49
C CYS A 231 10.60 -1.89 6.42
N ASN A 232 10.38 -2.55 7.56
CA ASN A 232 9.51 -3.73 7.64
C ASN A 232 8.07 -3.40 7.22
N MET A 233 7.50 -2.28 7.66
CA MET A 233 6.14 -1.88 7.28
C MET A 233 6.03 -1.60 5.78
N LEU A 234 7.03 -0.96 5.18
CA LEU A 234 7.04 -0.71 3.74
C LEU A 234 7.15 -2.02 2.94
N LEU A 235 7.98 -2.96 3.38
CA LEU A 235 8.06 -4.30 2.80
C LEU A 235 6.72 -5.05 2.93
N LEU A 236 6.10 -5.06 4.11
CA LEU A 236 4.77 -5.66 4.30
C LEU A 236 3.75 -5.04 3.35
N CYS A 237 3.66 -3.71 3.29
CA CYS A 237 2.78 -3.02 2.35
C CYS A 237 3.05 -3.40 0.88
N TYR A 238 4.32 -3.56 0.51
CA TYR A 238 4.69 -3.99 -0.82
C TYR A 238 4.21 -5.42 -1.11
N HIS A 239 4.46 -6.38 -0.20
CA HIS A 239 4.10 -7.78 -0.39
C HIS A 239 2.59 -8.05 -0.28
N THR A 240 1.84 -7.33 0.56
CA THR A 240 0.41 -7.58 0.79
C THR A 240 -0.55 -6.68 0.01
N PHE A 241 -0.10 -5.48 -0.40
CA PHE A 241 -0.95 -4.52 -1.13
C PHE A 241 -0.40 -4.19 -2.51
N MET A 242 0.82 -3.66 -2.63
CA MET A 242 1.30 -3.14 -3.92
C MET A 242 1.45 -4.25 -4.96
N SER A 243 2.15 -5.34 -4.61
CA SER A 243 2.33 -6.49 -5.50
C SER A 243 1.00 -7.20 -5.80
N PHE A 244 0.12 -7.29 -4.79
CA PHE A 244 -1.19 -7.90 -4.93
C PHE A 244 -2.11 -7.09 -5.86
N ILE A 245 -2.25 -5.77 -5.65
CA ILE A 245 -3.21 -4.92 -6.38
C ILE A 245 -2.71 -4.51 -7.76
N LEU A 246 -1.41 -4.19 -7.89
CA LEU A 246 -0.79 -3.70 -9.13
C LEU A 246 -0.18 -4.84 -9.97
N GLY A 247 0.16 -5.96 -9.35
CA GLY A 247 0.71 -7.14 -10.03
C GLY A 247 -0.35 -8.13 -10.49
N THR A 248 0.08 -9.35 -10.77
CA THR A 248 -0.78 -10.46 -11.22
C THR A 248 -1.59 -11.11 -10.09
N GLY A 249 -1.51 -10.58 -8.87
CA GLY A 249 -2.18 -11.13 -7.68
C GLY A 249 -1.43 -12.29 -7.01
N GLU A 250 -0.26 -12.67 -7.54
CA GLU A 250 0.71 -13.57 -6.90
C GLU A 250 1.64 -12.73 -6.00
N GLY A 251 1.15 -12.30 -4.83
CA GLY A 251 2.00 -11.69 -3.82
C GLY A 251 2.92 -12.73 -3.18
N ASP A 252 4.10 -12.31 -2.72
CA ASP A 252 4.98 -13.17 -1.94
C ASP A 252 4.49 -13.23 -0.49
N VAL A 253 3.46 -14.06 -0.28
CA VAL A 253 2.82 -14.22 1.02
C VAL A 253 3.79 -14.80 2.05
N GLU A 254 4.70 -15.68 1.63
CA GLU A 254 5.69 -16.29 2.52
C GLU A 254 6.65 -15.25 3.08
N ASP A 255 7.13 -14.33 2.25
CA ASP A 255 7.99 -13.24 2.70
C ASP A 255 7.24 -12.27 3.62
N ALA A 256 5.97 -11.95 3.31
CA ALA A 256 5.14 -11.15 4.22
C ALA A 256 4.97 -11.82 5.60
N GLU A 257 4.77 -13.14 5.64
CA GLU A 257 4.68 -13.88 6.90
C GLU A 257 6.00 -13.86 7.67
N LYS A 258 7.13 -14.14 7.02
CA LYS A 258 8.46 -14.11 7.66
C LYS A 258 8.74 -12.75 8.29
N LEU A 259 8.39 -11.66 7.60
CA LEU A 259 8.54 -10.28 8.09
C LEU A 259 7.63 -10.01 9.30
N LEU A 260 6.40 -10.52 9.30
CA LEU A 260 5.41 -10.22 10.35
C LEU A 260 5.61 -11.04 11.64
N GLN A 261 6.04 -12.30 11.53
CA GLN A 261 6.10 -13.25 12.67
C GLN A 261 6.87 -12.73 13.91
N PRO A 262 8.05 -12.08 13.78
CA PRO A 262 8.75 -11.52 14.94
C PRO A 262 7.93 -10.47 15.68
N TYR A 263 7.15 -9.66 14.94
CA TYR A 263 6.33 -8.61 15.52
C TYR A 263 5.08 -9.15 16.19
N LEU A 264 4.43 -10.18 15.65
CA LEU A 264 3.31 -10.86 16.33
C LEU A 264 3.75 -11.52 17.64
N LYS A 265 4.99 -12.03 17.72
CA LYS A 265 5.55 -12.56 18.97
C LYS A 265 5.82 -11.46 20.00
N LYS A 266 6.35 -10.32 19.56
CA LYS A 266 6.69 -9.19 20.43
C LYS A 266 5.45 -8.37 20.87
N TYR A 267 4.50 -8.19 19.96
CA TYR A 267 3.31 -7.35 20.12
C TYR A 267 2.05 -8.14 19.73
N PRO A 268 1.67 -9.18 20.49
CA PRO A 268 0.57 -10.08 20.12
C PRO A 268 -0.79 -9.39 20.00
N LYS A 269 -0.96 -8.20 20.61
CA LYS A 269 -2.17 -7.38 20.54
C LYS A 269 -1.99 -6.08 19.76
N GLY A 270 -0.83 -5.84 19.13
CA GLY A 270 -0.59 -4.61 18.39
C GLY A 270 -1.49 -4.54 17.15
N SER A 271 -2.33 -3.51 17.04
CA SER A 271 -3.35 -3.41 15.97
C SER A 271 -2.74 -3.43 14.57
N ILE A 272 -1.58 -2.80 14.37
CA ILE A 272 -0.86 -2.83 13.08
C ILE A 272 -0.57 -4.27 12.66
N PHE A 273 -0.08 -5.10 13.58
CA PHE A 273 0.34 -6.46 13.29
C PHE A 273 -0.85 -7.41 13.14
N LEU A 274 -1.92 -7.22 13.92
CA LEU A 274 -3.17 -7.95 13.76
C LEU A 274 -3.82 -7.65 12.40
N PHE A 275 -3.81 -6.39 11.96
CA PHE A 275 -4.28 -6.00 10.64
C PHE A 275 -3.50 -6.70 9.53
N PHE A 276 -2.16 -6.67 9.56
CA PHE A 276 -1.35 -7.37 8.55
C PHE A 276 -1.53 -8.89 8.62
N ALA A 277 -1.74 -9.46 9.81
CA ALA A 277 -2.04 -10.90 9.96
C ALA A 277 -3.36 -11.25 9.27
N GLY A 278 -4.41 -10.46 9.48
CA GLY A 278 -5.69 -10.64 8.79
C GLY A 278 -5.54 -10.52 7.27
N ARG A 279 -4.79 -9.52 6.81
CA ARG A 279 -4.54 -9.31 5.38
C ARG A 279 -3.79 -10.47 4.72
N ILE A 280 -2.82 -11.05 5.41
CA ILE A 280 -2.10 -12.24 4.93
C ILE A 280 -3.06 -13.44 4.81
N GLU A 281 -3.89 -13.70 5.83
CA GLU A 281 -4.88 -14.78 5.79
C GLU A 281 -5.91 -14.57 4.67
N GLU A 282 -6.31 -13.33 4.42
CA GLU A 282 -7.22 -12.98 3.32
C GLU A 282 -6.60 -13.32 1.96
N ILE A 283 -5.35 -12.92 1.71
CA ILE A 283 -4.64 -13.23 0.45
C ILE A 283 -4.47 -14.75 0.26
N LYS A 284 -4.31 -15.50 1.37
CA LYS A 284 -4.27 -16.97 1.35
C LYS A 284 -5.62 -17.61 1.02
N GLY A 285 -6.72 -16.87 1.09
CA GLY A 285 -8.08 -17.41 0.97
C GLY A 285 -8.69 -17.90 2.29
N ASN A 286 -7.96 -17.78 3.41
CA ASN A 286 -8.40 -18.23 4.74
C ASN A 286 -9.36 -17.21 5.38
N LEU A 287 -10.52 -17.00 4.76
CA LEU A 287 -11.41 -15.87 5.08
C LEU A 287 -11.90 -15.85 6.53
N ASP A 288 -12.21 -16.99 7.13
CA ASP A 288 -12.67 -17.04 8.53
C ASP A 288 -11.56 -16.65 9.51
N ALA A 289 -10.31 -17.01 9.20
CA ALA A 289 -9.16 -16.58 9.98
C ALA A 289 -8.90 -15.08 9.79
N ALA A 290 -9.01 -14.57 8.56
CA ALA A 290 -8.88 -13.15 8.25
C ALA A 290 -9.91 -12.31 9.02
N ILE A 291 -11.20 -12.67 8.94
CA ILE A 291 -12.30 -12.01 9.67
C ILE A 291 -11.99 -11.95 11.16
N LYS A 292 -11.63 -13.09 11.76
CA LYS A 292 -11.30 -13.15 13.19
C LYS A 292 -10.16 -12.20 13.57
N ARG A 293 -9.11 -12.09 12.73
CA ARG A 293 -7.97 -11.20 12.98
C ARG A 293 -8.35 -9.72 12.86
N PHE A 294 -9.18 -9.36 11.89
CA PHE A 294 -9.66 -7.99 11.75
C PHE A 294 -10.60 -7.60 12.89
N GLU A 295 -11.48 -8.50 13.33
CA GLU A 295 -12.32 -8.29 14.51
C GLU A 295 -11.47 -8.15 15.78
N GLU A 296 -10.48 -9.03 15.99
CA GLU A 296 -9.52 -8.94 17.09
C GLU A 296 -8.78 -7.59 17.07
N CYS A 297 -8.34 -7.12 15.90
CA CYS A 297 -7.69 -5.81 15.72
C CYS A 297 -8.59 -4.65 16.18
N CYS A 298 -9.90 -4.73 15.91
CA CYS A 298 -10.88 -3.77 16.36
C CYS A 298 -11.12 -3.86 17.88
N GLU A 299 -11.11 -5.05 18.47
CA GLU A 299 -11.39 -5.26 19.89
C GLU A 299 -10.26 -4.80 20.82
N VAL A 300 -8.99 -4.95 20.39
CA VAL A 300 -7.83 -4.67 21.26
C VAL A 300 -7.60 -3.18 21.58
N GLN A 301 -8.27 -2.26 20.88
CA GLN A 301 -8.18 -0.82 21.13
C GLN A 301 -9.42 -0.07 20.62
N GLN A 302 -9.78 1.05 21.26
CA GLN A 302 -10.92 1.91 20.86
C GLN A 302 -10.55 3.39 20.62
N HIS A 303 -9.26 3.73 20.75
CA HIS A 303 -8.81 5.13 20.65
C HIS A 303 -8.57 5.56 19.20
N TRP A 304 -8.04 4.66 18.37
CA TRP A 304 -7.69 4.92 16.98
C TRP A 304 -8.68 4.23 16.03
N LYS A 305 -9.78 4.93 15.73
CA LYS A 305 -10.80 4.50 14.74
C LYS A 305 -10.21 4.25 13.35
N GLN A 306 -9.07 4.85 13.04
CA GLN A 306 -8.32 4.69 11.80
C GLN A 306 -8.00 3.21 11.52
N PHE A 307 -7.56 2.47 12.55
CA PHE A 307 -7.31 1.03 12.41
C PHE A 307 -8.60 0.24 12.21
N HIS A 308 -9.70 0.65 12.87
CA HIS A 308 -11.01 0.03 12.67
C HIS A 308 -11.47 0.22 11.23
N HIS A 309 -11.33 1.42 10.65
CA HIS A 309 -11.73 1.68 9.26
C HIS A 309 -10.94 0.85 8.26
N MET A 310 -9.63 0.67 8.47
CA MET A 310 -8.86 -0.26 7.65
C MET A 310 -9.38 -1.70 7.77
N CYS A 311 -9.70 -2.15 8.99
CA CYS A 311 -10.30 -3.47 9.20
C CYS A 311 -11.69 -3.59 8.55
N TYR A 312 -12.53 -2.56 8.63
CA TYR A 312 -13.86 -2.55 8.01
C TYR A 312 -13.77 -2.68 6.48
N TRP A 313 -12.76 -2.08 5.86
CA TRP A 313 -12.51 -2.23 4.43
C TRP A 313 -12.20 -3.69 4.05
N GLU A 314 -11.31 -4.35 4.79
CA GLU A 314 -10.97 -5.75 4.51
C GLU A 314 -12.10 -6.72 4.92
N LEU A 315 -12.84 -6.44 5.99
CA LEU A 315 -14.02 -7.20 6.41
C LEU A 315 -15.12 -7.12 5.35
N MET A 316 -15.37 -5.94 4.77
CA MET A 316 -16.29 -5.77 3.64
C MET A 316 -15.93 -6.74 2.50
N TRP A 317 -14.65 -6.85 2.14
CA TRP A 317 -14.18 -7.78 1.11
C TRP A 317 -14.29 -9.25 1.52
N CYS A 318 -13.90 -9.61 2.74
CA CYS A 318 -14.04 -10.98 3.24
C CYS A 318 -15.51 -11.45 3.18
N PHE A 319 -16.46 -10.62 3.61
CA PHE A 319 -17.89 -10.95 3.52
C PHE A 319 -18.41 -10.91 2.08
N THR A 320 -17.84 -10.08 1.20
CA THR A 320 -18.10 -10.13 -0.25
C THR A 320 -17.73 -11.48 -0.81
N TYR A 321 -16.52 -11.97 -0.52
CA TYR A 321 -16.01 -13.26 -1.00
C TYR A 321 -16.84 -14.44 -0.50
N LYS A 322 -17.43 -14.34 0.70
CA LYS A 322 -18.39 -15.32 1.24
C LYS A 322 -19.83 -15.12 0.74
N LYS A 323 -20.10 -14.09 -0.08
CA LYS A 323 -21.45 -13.66 -0.53
C LYS A 323 -22.40 -13.30 0.61
N HIS A 324 -21.87 -12.90 1.75
CA HIS A 324 -22.64 -12.42 2.89
C HIS A 324 -22.98 -10.94 2.70
N TRP A 325 -23.83 -10.63 1.71
CA TRP A 325 -24.10 -9.26 1.25
C TRP A 325 -24.57 -8.30 2.34
N LYS A 326 -25.33 -8.78 3.32
CA LYS A 326 -25.80 -7.97 4.47
C LYS A 326 -24.65 -7.48 5.35
N MET A 327 -23.67 -8.35 5.61
CA MET A 327 -22.48 -7.99 6.39
C MET A 327 -21.55 -7.09 5.58
N ALA A 328 -21.37 -7.37 4.29
CA ALA A 328 -20.59 -6.51 3.41
C ALA A 328 -21.19 -5.09 3.30
N TYR A 329 -22.52 -5.00 3.18
CA TYR A 329 -23.26 -3.73 3.25
C TYR A 329 -23.02 -3.00 4.57
N PHE A 330 -23.08 -3.69 5.71
CA PHE A 330 -22.88 -3.08 7.02
C PHE A 330 -21.53 -2.37 7.13
N TYR A 331 -20.44 -3.02 6.71
CA TYR A 331 -19.12 -2.39 6.72
C TYR A 331 -18.97 -1.27 5.67
N ALA A 332 -19.59 -1.42 4.50
CA ALA A 332 -19.63 -0.34 3.51
C ALA A 332 -20.39 0.90 4.03
N ASP A 333 -21.46 0.68 4.80
CA ASP A 333 -22.25 1.74 5.44
C ASP A 333 -21.44 2.47 6.51
N LEU A 334 -20.78 1.73 7.43
CA LEU A 334 -19.88 2.32 8.42
C LEU A 334 -18.80 3.18 7.77
N LEU A 335 -18.11 2.65 6.75
CA LEU A 335 -17.10 3.41 6.01
C LEU A 335 -17.67 4.66 5.34
N SER A 336 -18.86 4.56 4.73
CA SER A 336 -19.50 5.70 4.07
C SER A 336 -19.85 6.85 5.03
N LYS A 337 -20.11 6.52 6.30
CA LYS A 337 -20.46 7.48 7.36
C LYS A 337 -19.22 8.06 8.04
N GLU A 338 -18.20 7.23 8.26
CA GLU A 338 -17.11 7.58 9.18
C GLU A 338 -15.78 7.91 8.49
N ASN A 339 -15.58 7.49 7.24
CA ASN A 339 -14.30 7.63 6.54
C ASN A 339 -14.41 8.53 5.29
N ALA A 340 -13.50 9.49 5.15
CA ALA A 340 -13.52 10.46 4.05
C ALA A 340 -12.60 10.10 2.87
N TRP A 341 -11.88 8.97 2.92
CA TRP A 341 -10.89 8.61 1.91
C TRP A 341 -11.47 8.39 0.50
N SER A 342 -12.60 7.66 0.39
CA SER A 342 -13.19 7.30 -0.91
C SER A 342 -14.72 7.20 -0.86
N LYS A 343 -15.39 8.27 -0.43
CA LYS A 343 -16.85 8.31 -0.19
C LYS A 343 -17.68 7.80 -1.36
N ALA A 344 -17.30 8.14 -2.61
CA ALA A 344 -18.04 7.67 -3.78
C ALA A 344 -17.93 6.15 -3.96
N THR A 345 -16.78 5.55 -3.63
CA THR A 345 -16.60 4.09 -3.67
C THR A 345 -17.39 3.41 -2.56
N TYR A 346 -17.39 3.93 -1.33
CA TYR A 346 -18.17 3.36 -0.23
C TYR A 346 -19.67 3.37 -0.55
N ALA A 347 -20.21 4.50 -1.03
CA ALA A 347 -21.60 4.60 -1.45
C ALA A 347 -21.95 3.67 -2.63
N TYR A 348 -21.03 3.53 -3.59
CA TYR A 348 -21.20 2.58 -4.71
C TYR A 348 -21.27 1.14 -4.22
N MET A 349 -20.34 0.72 -3.36
CA MET A 349 -20.32 -0.65 -2.82
C MET A 349 -21.58 -0.93 -2.01
N LYS A 350 -22.02 0.03 -1.20
CA LYS A 350 -23.27 -0.04 -0.44
C LYS A 350 -24.49 -0.26 -1.34
N ALA A 351 -24.63 0.52 -2.41
CA ALA A 351 -25.67 0.34 -3.42
C ALA A 351 -25.55 -1.01 -4.14
N ALA A 352 -24.31 -1.41 -4.47
CA ALA A 352 -24.03 -2.68 -5.13
C ALA A 352 -24.46 -3.88 -4.27
N TYR A 353 -24.19 -3.88 -2.96
CA TYR A 353 -24.63 -4.95 -2.07
C TYR A 353 -26.15 -5.01 -1.92
N LEU A 354 -26.83 -3.86 -1.79
CA LEU A 354 -28.30 -3.84 -1.78
C LEU A 354 -28.88 -4.39 -3.08
N SER A 355 -28.26 -4.12 -4.23
CA SER A 355 -28.72 -4.66 -5.52
C SER A 355 -28.58 -6.20 -5.65
N MET A 356 -27.81 -6.84 -4.76
CA MET A 356 -27.66 -8.30 -4.70
C MET A 356 -28.66 -8.98 -3.76
N LEU A 357 -29.46 -8.21 -3.02
CA LEU A 357 -30.44 -8.71 -2.06
C LEU A 357 -31.84 -8.77 -2.68
N SER A 358 -32.67 -9.69 -2.18
CA SER A 358 -34.11 -9.68 -2.50
C SER A 358 -34.80 -8.45 -1.89
N ARG A 359 -35.99 -8.11 -2.41
CA ARG A 359 -36.76 -6.95 -1.89
C ARG A 359 -37.06 -7.09 -0.41
N GLU A 360 -37.40 -8.29 0.05
CA GLU A 360 -37.70 -8.59 1.45
C GLU A 360 -36.45 -8.40 2.33
N GLU A 361 -35.27 -8.79 1.83
CA GLU A 361 -34.02 -8.63 2.54
C GLU A 361 -33.51 -7.19 2.59
N CYS A 362 -33.91 -6.34 1.63
CA CYS A 362 -33.58 -4.92 1.62
C CYS A 362 -34.39 -4.10 2.64
N GLN A 363 -35.62 -4.53 2.98
CA GLN A 363 -36.54 -3.75 3.82
C GLN A 363 -35.94 -3.25 5.15
N PRO A 364 -35.20 -4.06 5.92
CA PRO A 364 -34.64 -3.62 7.20
C PRO A 364 -33.61 -2.49 7.11
N PHE A 365 -32.98 -2.30 5.95
CA PHE A 365 -31.98 -1.26 5.75
C PHE A 365 -32.60 0.13 5.52
N GLY A 366 -33.87 0.19 5.07
CA GLY A 366 -34.58 1.46 4.87
C GLY A 366 -34.02 2.35 3.75
N GLU A 367 -33.18 1.80 2.88
CA GLU A 367 -32.52 2.52 1.80
C GLU A 367 -32.87 1.95 0.43
N ASN A 368 -32.68 2.77 -0.60
CA ASN A 368 -32.95 2.42 -1.98
C ASN A 368 -31.65 2.44 -2.78
N GLU A 369 -31.33 1.32 -3.42
CA GLU A 369 -30.11 1.12 -4.19
C GLU A 369 -30.00 2.10 -5.37
N VAL A 370 -31.10 2.39 -6.07
CA VAL A 370 -31.14 3.35 -7.18
C VAL A 370 -30.82 4.77 -6.67
N ALA A 371 -31.40 5.17 -5.54
CA ALA A 371 -31.12 6.46 -4.93
C ALA A 371 -29.64 6.59 -4.52
N LEU A 372 -29.06 5.54 -3.95
CA LEU A 372 -27.64 5.52 -3.60
C LEU A 372 -26.73 5.60 -4.83
N PHE A 373 -27.00 4.83 -5.89
CA PHE A 373 -26.25 4.94 -7.15
C PHE A 373 -26.32 6.36 -7.73
N ARG A 374 -27.48 7.02 -7.69
CA ARG A 374 -27.64 8.42 -8.14
C ARG A 374 -26.80 9.42 -7.32
N GLN A 375 -26.47 9.12 -6.07
CA GLN A 375 -25.64 9.97 -5.21
C GLN A 375 -24.13 9.82 -5.47
N VAL A 376 -23.68 8.68 -5.99
CA VAL A 376 -22.25 8.39 -6.21
C VAL A 376 -21.50 9.51 -6.95
N PRO A 377 -22.03 10.10 -8.06
CA PRO A 377 -21.37 11.21 -8.75
C PRO A 377 -21.14 12.46 -7.90
N SER A 378 -22.02 12.76 -6.94
CA SER A 378 -21.90 13.94 -6.06
C SER A 378 -20.89 13.76 -4.92
N LEU A 379 -20.46 12.53 -4.64
CA LEU A 379 -19.53 12.20 -3.56
C LEU A 379 -18.06 12.17 -4.02
N LYS A 380 -17.81 12.53 -5.28
CA LYS A 380 -16.51 12.48 -5.92
C LYS A 380 -15.50 13.37 -5.19
N GLN A 381 -14.38 12.79 -4.79
CA GLN A 381 -13.25 13.51 -4.23
C GLN A 381 -12.13 13.64 -5.26
N LYS A 382 -11.17 14.52 -5.00
CA LYS A 382 -9.91 14.60 -5.74
C LYS A 382 -8.74 14.66 -4.77
N ILE A 383 -7.65 14.07 -5.22
CA ILE A 383 -6.34 14.09 -4.55
C ILE A 383 -5.35 14.62 -5.57
N ALA A 384 -4.58 15.65 -5.21
CA ALA A 384 -3.69 16.37 -6.13
C ALA A 384 -4.39 16.81 -7.44
N GLY A 385 -5.64 17.30 -7.32
CA GLY A 385 -6.46 17.72 -8.46
C GLY A 385 -6.97 16.59 -9.36
N LYS A 386 -6.70 15.32 -9.02
CA LYS A 386 -7.17 14.14 -9.76
C LYS A 386 -8.08 13.28 -8.89
N SER A 387 -9.24 12.89 -9.42
CA SER A 387 -10.05 11.89 -8.72
C SER A 387 -9.43 10.51 -8.76
N LEU A 388 -9.67 9.78 -7.68
CA LEU A 388 -9.29 8.37 -7.52
C LEU A 388 -9.80 7.56 -8.72
N PRO A 389 -8.97 6.70 -9.32
CA PRO A 389 -9.39 5.88 -10.46
C PRO A 389 -10.62 5.02 -10.17
N THR A 390 -10.71 4.46 -8.96
CA THR A 390 -11.82 3.64 -8.47
C THR A 390 -13.11 4.44 -8.34
N GLU A 391 -13.06 5.68 -7.84
CA GLU A 391 -14.22 6.57 -7.84
C GLU A 391 -14.67 6.92 -9.26
N LYS A 392 -13.73 7.21 -10.17
CA LYS A 392 -14.08 7.46 -11.59
C LYS A 392 -14.78 6.26 -12.23
N PHE A 393 -14.33 5.04 -11.90
CA PHE A 393 -14.97 3.81 -12.35
C PHE A 393 -16.39 3.70 -11.79
N ALA A 394 -16.55 3.79 -10.45
CA ALA A 394 -17.84 3.73 -9.77
C ALA A 394 -18.84 4.77 -10.31
N ILE A 395 -18.40 6.02 -10.47
CA ILE A 395 -19.20 7.11 -11.04
C ILE A 395 -19.64 6.79 -12.46
N ARG A 396 -18.75 6.24 -13.30
CA ARG A 396 -19.09 5.87 -14.67
C ARG A 396 -20.19 4.81 -14.72
N LYS A 397 -20.06 3.76 -13.90
CA LYS A 397 -21.06 2.69 -13.79
C LYS A 397 -22.39 3.22 -13.24
N ALA A 398 -22.35 4.09 -12.24
CA ALA A 398 -23.54 4.64 -11.60
C ALA A 398 -24.36 5.61 -12.50
N ARG A 399 -23.76 6.21 -13.54
CA ARG A 399 -24.45 7.16 -14.44
C ARG A 399 -25.72 6.60 -15.07
N ARG A 400 -25.78 5.30 -15.34
CA ARG A 400 -26.96 4.66 -15.94
C ARG A 400 -28.21 4.71 -15.05
N TYR A 401 -28.06 5.03 -13.77
CA TYR A 401 -29.16 5.19 -12.83
C TYR A 401 -29.77 6.60 -12.84
N ASN A 402 -29.22 7.55 -13.60
CA ASN A 402 -29.74 8.93 -13.67
C ASN A 402 -31.03 9.07 -14.50
N THR A 403 -31.50 8.00 -15.13
CA THR A 403 -32.78 7.95 -15.84
C THR A 403 -33.90 7.50 -14.90
N ASP A 404 -35.15 7.84 -15.23
CA ASP A 404 -36.32 7.42 -14.46
C ASP A 404 -36.48 5.89 -14.46
N ASN A 405 -36.26 5.27 -15.62
CA ASN A 405 -36.21 3.82 -15.81
C ASN A 405 -34.76 3.34 -15.73
N ALA A 406 -34.20 3.34 -14.52
CA ALA A 406 -32.84 2.90 -14.29
C ALA A 406 -32.67 1.41 -14.66
N ILE A 407 -31.64 1.09 -15.45
CA ILE A 407 -31.32 -0.28 -15.83
C ILE A 407 -30.25 -0.80 -14.86
N PRO A 408 -30.52 -1.89 -14.10
CA PRO A 408 -29.58 -2.43 -13.12
C PRO A 408 -28.25 -2.89 -13.74
N LEU A 409 -27.19 -2.85 -12.93
CA LEU A 409 -25.89 -3.45 -13.25
C LEU A 409 -25.93 -4.97 -13.01
N PRO A 410 -25.28 -5.79 -13.84
CA PRO A 410 -25.15 -7.22 -13.57
C PRO A 410 -24.09 -7.48 -12.51
N ALA A 411 -24.49 -7.99 -11.35
CA ALA A 411 -23.61 -8.38 -10.24
C ALA A 411 -22.50 -7.35 -9.88
N PRO A 412 -22.84 -6.09 -9.57
CA PRO A 412 -21.86 -5.01 -9.42
C PRO A 412 -20.75 -5.25 -8.38
N PRO A 413 -20.95 -5.98 -7.26
CA PRO A 413 -19.85 -6.31 -6.36
C PRO A 413 -18.78 -7.19 -7.02
N LEU A 414 -19.17 -8.13 -7.89
CA LEU A 414 -18.24 -9.05 -8.56
C LEU A 414 -17.41 -8.33 -9.63
N GLU A 415 -17.98 -7.36 -10.33
CA GLU A 415 -17.22 -6.47 -11.21
C GLU A 415 -16.17 -5.68 -10.41
N MET A 416 -16.53 -5.15 -9.24
CA MET A 416 -15.57 -4.49 -8.35
C MET A 416 -14.54 -5.44 -7.75
N MET A 417 -14.88 -6.70 -7.48
CA MET A 417 -13.90 -7.71 -7.04
C MET A 417 -12.78 -7.87 -8.07
N TYR A 418 -13.09 -7.85 -9.38
CA TYR A 418 -12.06 -7.85 -10.43
C TYR A 418 -11.14 -6.62 -10.33
N ILE A 419 -11.73 -5.45 -10.05
CA ILE A 419 -10.98 -4.20 -9.84
C ILE A 419 -10.05 -4.26 -8.61
N TRP A 420 -10.20 -5.22 -7.72
CA TRP A 420 -9.34 -5.40 -6.54
C TRP A 420 -8.61 -6.75 -6.49
N ASN A 421 -8.56 -7.49 -7.62
CA ASN A 421 -7.95 -8.83 -7.70
C ASN A 421 -8.59 -9.88 -6.77
N GLY A 422 -9.85 -9.70 -6.36
CA GLY A 422 -10.55 -10.64 -5.49
C GLY A 422 -10.71 -12.06 -6.07
N TYR A 423 -10.62 -12.21 -7.39
CA TYR A 423 -10.67 -13.51 -8.06
C TYR A 423 -9.47 -14.42 -7.69
N THR A 424 -8.30 -13.85 -7.40
CA THR A 424 -7.14 -14.64 -6.96
C THR A 424 -7.26 -15.16 -5.54
N VAL A 425 -8.08 -14.49 -4.71
CA VAL A 425 -8.43 -14.90 -3.34
C VAL A 425 -9.45 -16.03 -3.38
N ILE A 426 -10.61 -15.82 -4.01
CA ILE A 426 -11.65 -16.87 -4.08
C ILE A 426 -11.16 -18.09 -4.86
N GLY A 427 -10.26 -17.92 -5.83
CA GLY A 427 -9.69 -19.00 -6.63
C GLY A 427 -8.86 -20.02 -5.83
N LYS A 428 -8.56 -19.74 -4.55
CA LYS A 428 -7.96 -20.72 -3.62
C LYS A 428 -8.97 -21.73 -3.09
N HIS A 429 -10.26 -21.45 -3.21
CA HIS A 429 -11.36 -22.26 -2.69
C HIS A 429 -12.40 -22.52 -3.78
N LYS A 430 -12.59 -23.81 -4.09
CA LYS A 430 -13.52 -24.25 -5.14
C LYS A 430 -14.96 -23.81 -4.86
N ASP A 431 -15.41 -23.97 -3.62
CA ASP A 431 -16.77 -23.63 -3.17
C ASP A 431 -17.07 -22.12 -3.29
N LEU A 432 -16.12 -21.26 -2.94
CA LEU A 432 -16.26 -19.81 -3.11
C LEU A 432 -16.36 -19.45 -4.61
N THR A 433 -15.49 -20.03 -5.43
CA THR A 433 -15.46 -19.76 -6.87
C THR A 433 -16.73 -20.26 -7.59
N GLU A 434 -17.20 -21.46 -7.26
CA GLU A 434 -18.48 -22.01 -7.75
C GLU A 434 -19.66 -21.15 -7.29
N GLY A 435 -19.62 -20.67 -6.04
CA GLY A 435 -20.62 -19.75 -5.50
C GLY A 435 -20.71 -18.44 -6.29
N MET A 436 -19.57 -17.88 -6.71
CA MET A 436 -19.52 -16.69 -7.55
C MET A 436 -19.99 -16.98 -8.98
N LEU A 437 -19.58 -18.11 -9.57
CA LEU A 437 -20.02 -18.52 -10.89
C LEU A 437 -21.55 -18.66 -10.95
N LYS A 438 -22.17 -19.29 -9.95
CA LYS A 438 -23.63 -19.39 -9.84
C LYS A 438 -24.31 -18.01 -9.83
N THR A 439 -23.73 -17.05 -9.12
CA THR A 439 -24.25 -15.67 -9.07
C THR A 439 -24.20 -15.01 -10.45
N LEU A 440 -23.14 -15.29 -11.22
CA LEU A 440 -23.00 -14.79 -12.60
C LEU A 440 -23.94 -15.50 -13.58
N ASP A 441 -24.22 -16.80 -13.37
CA ASP A 441 -25.22 -17.53 -14.15
C ASP A 441 -26.63 -16.96 -13.94
N GLU A 442 -27.00 -16.64 -12.70
CA GLU A 442 -28.26 -15.96 -12.37
C GLU A 442 -28.33 -14.56 -13.00
N ALA A 443 -27.23 -13.80 -12.98
CA ALA A 443 -27.14 -12.51 -13.67
C ALA A 443 -27.29 -12.66 -15.19
N GLN A 444 -26.66 -13.66 -15.80
CA GLN A 444 -26.80 -13.95 -17.23
C GLN A 444 -28.24 -14.28 -17.60
N GLN A 445 -28.90 -15.16 -16.86
CA GLN A 445 -30.31 -15.52 -17.09
C GLN A 445 -31.22 -14.29 -16.99
N THR A 446 -30.95 -13.41 -16.01
CA THR A 446 -31.67 -12.16 -15.87
C THR A 446 -31.50 -11.27 -17.11
N LEU A 447 -30.28 -11.13 -17.63
CA LEU A 447 -30.01 -10.36 -18.85
C LEU A 447 -30.72 -10.94 -20.10
N GLU A 448 -30.81 -12.27 -20.21
CA GLU A 448 -31.46 -12.96 -21.33
C GLU A 448 -33.00 -12.83 -21.30
N GLN A 449 -33.58 -12.72 -20.11
CA GLN A 449 -35.03 -12.56 -19.93
C GLN A 449 -35.52 -11.13 -20.13
N HIS A 450 -34.66 -10.13 -19.93
CA HIS A 450 -35.03 -8.72 -20.06
C HIS A 450 -34.92 -8.23 -21.51
N PRO A 451 -35.74 -7.24 -21.92
CA PRO A 451 -35.61 -6.62 -23.23
C PRO A 451 -34.20 -6.08 -23.46
N ARG A 452 -33.71 -6.20 -24.69
CA ARG A 452 -32.42 -5.61 -25.07
C ARG A 452 -32.46 -4.10 -24.83
N THR A 453 -31.39 -3.61 -24.24
CA THR A 453 -31.14 -2.19 -23.97
C THR A 453 -29.84 -1.77 -24.65
N GLU A 454 -29.53 -0.48 -24.55
CA GLU A 454 -28.26 0.04 -25.05
C GLU A 454 -27.02 -0.52 -24.33
N PHE A 455 -27.19 -1.11 -23.14
CA PHE A 455 -26.13 -1.67 -22.32
C PHE A 455 -25.99 -3.19 -22.48
N THR A 456 -26.89 -3.86 -23.20
CA THR A 456 -26.96 -5.33 -23.22
C THR A 456 -25.65 -5.99 -23.63
N THR A 457 -24.98 -5.50 -24.67
CA THR A 457 -23.70 -6.07 -25.12
C THR A 457 -22.61 -5.88 -24.07
N ASP A 458 -22.47 -4.68 -23.52
CA ASP A 458 -21.52 -4.37 -22.45
C ASP A 458 -21.77 -5.26 -21.23
N ASP A 459 -23.03 -5.39 -20.78
CA ASP A 459 -23.44 -6.21 -19.63
C ASP A 459 -23.14 -7.71 -19.87
N GLN A 460 -23.42 -8.23 -21.07
CA GLN A 460 -23.06 -9.60 -21.45
C GLN A 460 -21.55 -9.83 -21.47
N CYS A 461 -20.78 -8.85 -21.93
CA CYS A 461 -19.32 -8.92 -21.95
C CYS A 461 -18.72 -8.84 -20.53
N VAL A 462 -19.28 -8.03 -19.63
CA VAL A 462 -18.92 -8.02 -18.20
C VAL A 462 -19.13 -9.42 -17.62
N VAL A 463 -20.33 -9.98 -17.75
CA VAL A 463 -20.63 -11.32 -17.21
C VAL A 463 -19.71 -12.38 -17.83
N SER A 464 -19.45 -12.31 -19.13
CA SER A 464 -18.54 -13.23 -19.82
C SER A 464 -17.12 -13.16 -19.25
N LEU A 465 -16.54 -11.97 -19.11
CA LEU A 465 -15.21 -11.78 -18.51
C LEU A 465 -15.14 -12.40 -17.10
N LEU A 466 -16.14 -12.11 -16.26
CA LEU A 466 -16.19 -12.59 -14.87
C LEU A 466 -16.39 -14.11 -14.78
N LYS A 467 -17.19 -14.71 -15.68
CA LYS A 467 -17.35 -16.17 -15.77
C LYS A 467 -16.05 -16.83 -16.23
N GLY A 468 -15.37 -16.24 -17.21
CA GLY A 468 -14.06 -16.71 -17.66
C GLY A 468 -13.04 -16.75 -16.53
N LEU A 469 -13.03 -15.75 -15.65
CA LEU A 469 -12.19 -15.73 -14.44
C LEU A 469 -12.53 -16.87 -13.46
N CYS A 470 -13.81 -17.08 -13.16
CA CYS A 470 -14.25 -18.21 -12.32
C CYS A 470 -13.81 -19.55 -12.91
N LEU A 471 -14.09 -19.79 -14.21
CA LEU A 471 -13.78 -21.03 -14.89
C LEU A 471 -12.27 -21.29 -14.96
N LYS A 472 -11.48 -20.23 -15.19
CA LYS A 472 -10.02 -20.27 -15.13
C LYS A 472 -9.55 -20.81 -13.77
N HIS A 473 -10.05 -20.24 -12.67
CA HIS A 473 -9.68 -20.66 -11.32
C HIS A 473 -10.20 -22.06 -10.94
N LEU A 474 -11.31 -22.50 -11.55
CA LEU A 474 -11.82 -23.87 -11.42
C LEU A 474 -11.06 -24.90 -12.29
N GLY A 475 -10.14 -24.45 -13.16
CA GLY A 475 -9.37 -25.30 -14.05
C GLY A 475 -10.05 -25.63 -15.38
N PHE A 476 -11.23 -25.07 -15.66
CA PHE A 476 -11.95 -25.19 -16.93
C PHE A 476 -11.38 -24.21 -17.95
N LYS A 477 -10.16 -24.51 -18.41
CA LYS A 477 -9.33 -23.57 -19.17
C LYS A 477 -9.89 -23.26 -20.56
N GLU A 478 -10.42 -24.26 -21.26
CA GLU A 478 -10.98 -24.07 -22.61
C GLU A 478 -12.25 -23.22 -22.56
N GLU A 479 -13.11 -23.46 -21.59
CA GLU A 479 -14.32 -22.66 -21.37
C GLU A 479 -13.97 -21.24 -20.94
N ALA A 480 -12.95 -21.05 -20.10
CA ALA A 480 -12.46 -19.73 -19.74
C ALA A 480 -11.98 -18.93 -20.96
N GLU A 481 -11.18 -19.57 -21.82
CA GLU A 481 -10.71 -19.00 -23.07
C GLU A 481 -11.86 -18.65 -24.04
N HIS A 482 -12.89 -19.49 -24.09
CA HIS A 482 -14.10 -19.22 -24.86
C HIS A 482 -14.77 -17.92 -24.39
N TYR A 483 -14.95 -17.72 -23.08
CA TYR A 483 -15.56 -16.51 -22.54
C TYR A 483 -14.70 -15.25 -22.76
N PHE A 484 -13.37 -15.35 -22.66
CA PHE A 484 -12.50 -14.21 -23.00
C PHE A 484 -12.61 -13.87 -24.48
N THR A 485 -12.61 -14.88 -25.36
CA THR A 485 -12.78 -14.70 -26.80
C THR A 485 -14.15 -14.08 -27.14
N LEU A 486 -15.21 -14.47 -26.43
CA LEU A 486 -16.54 -13.89 -26.62
C LEU A 486 -16.56 -12.38 -26.40
N VAL A 487 -15.81 -11.87 -25.41
CA VAL A 487 -15.65 -10.42 -25.20
C VAL A 487 -14.96 -9.77 -26.39
N LEU A 488 -13.89 -10.39 -26.90
CA LEU A 488 -13.13 -9.87 -28.06
C LEU A 488 -13.99 -9.85 -29.34
N CYS A 489 -14.78 -10.89 -29.59
CA CYS A 489 -15.68 -10.98 -30.74
C CYS A 489 -16.77 -9.89 -30.73
N ASN A 490 -17.08 -9.32 -29.57
CA ASN A 490 -18.06 -8.26 -29.41
C ASN A 490 -17.46 -6.84 -29.30
N GLU A 491 -16.14 -6.67 -29.50
CA GLU A 491 -15.44 -5.39 -29.34
C GLU A 491 -16.13 -4.23 -30.07
N SER A 492 -16.52 -4.41 -31.33
CA SER A 492 -17.14 -3.36 -32.16
C SER A 492 -18.54 -2.95 -31.70
N GLN A 493 -19.17 -3.74 -30.83
CA GLN A 493 -20.50 -3.51 -30.29
C GLN A 493 -20.49 -2.93 -28.86
N ILE A 494 -19.33 -2.94 -28.17
CA ILE A 494 -19.18 -2.37 -26.82
C ILE A 494 -19.22 -0.84 -26.91
N LYS A 495 -20.13 -0.22 -26.14
CA LYS A 495 -20.38 1.24 -26.22
C LYS A 495 -19.80 2.04 -25.06
N TYR A 496 -19.71 1.46 -23.87
CA TYR A 496 -19.44 2.18 -22.63
C TYR A 496 -18.22 1.63 -21.89
N ASP A 497 -18.16 0.31 -21.73
CA ASP A 497 -17.19 -0.40 -20.91
C ASP A 497 -15.99 -0.86 -21.73
N HIS A 498 -15.33 0.08 -22.41
CA HIS A 498 -14.14 -0.17 -23.23
C HIS A 498 -12.94 -0.76 -22.48
N TYR A 499 -13.00 -0.85 -21.14
CA TYR A 499 -12.00 -1.55 -20.36
C TYR A 499 -12.08 -3.08 -20.55
N LEU A 500 -13.22 -3.62 -20.99
CA LEU A 500 -13.47 -5.06 -21.10
C LEU A 500 -12.49 -5.75 -22.05
N VAL A 501 -12.27 -5.17 -23.23
CA VAL A 501 -11.41 -5.77 -24.27
C VAL A 501 -9.95 -5.89 -23.85
N PRO A 502 -9.25 -4.82 -23.40
CA PRO A 502 -7.87 -4.95 -22.95
C PRO A 502 -7.73 -5.82 -21.70
N ASN A 503 -8.75 -5.90 -20.84
CA ASN A 503 -8.73 -6.79 -19.69
C ASN A 503 -9.00 -8.26 -20.08
N ALA A 504 -9.86 -8.55 -21.06
CA ALA A 504 -10.03 -9.89 -21.61
C ALA A 504 -8.75 -10.40 -22.28
N LEU A 505 -8.06 -9.55 -23.05
CA LEU A 505 -6.72 -9.87 -23.61
C LEU A 505 -5.69 -10.14 -22.50
N LEU A 506 -5.69 -9.35 -21.42
CA LEU A 506 -4.82 -9.58 -20.27
C LEU A 506 -5.11 -10.93 -19.61
N GLU A 507 -6.37 -11.24 -19.28
CA GLU A 507 -6.71 -12.49 -18.61
C GLU A 507 -6.48 -13.72 -19.49
N HIS A 508 -6.75 -13.61 -20.80
CA HIS A 508 -6.41 -14.64 -21.78
C HIS A 508 -4.89 -14.83 -21.87
N GLY A 509 -4.12 -13.75 -21.96
CA GLY A 509 -2.66 -13.81 -21.94
C GLY A 509 -2.12 -14.48 -20.68
N LEU A 510 -2.67 -14.17 -19.50
CA LEU A 510 -2.31 -14.83 -18.24
C LEU A 510 -2.66 -16.32 -18.26
N LEU A 511 -3.81 -16.71 -18.80
CA LEU A 511 -4.19 -18.11 -18.98
C LEU A 511 -3.23 -18.86 -19.92
N CYS A 512 -2.81 -18.21 -21.02
CA CYS A 512 -1.81 -18.75 -21.93
C CYS A 512 -0.47 -18.99 -21.21
N LEU A 513 -0.02 -18.07 -20.35
CA LEU A 513 1.19 -18.27 -19.54
C LEU A 513 1.07 -19.47 -18.61
N GLU A 514 -0.07 -19.65 -17.94
CA GLU A 514 -0.35 -20.79 -17.07
C GLU A 514 -0.41 -22.14 -17.81
N GLN A 515 -0.62 -22.11 -19.13
CA GLN A 515 -0.57 -23.28 -20.01
C GLN A 515 0.79 -23.46 -20.70
N GLY A 516 1.76 -22.57 -20.47
CA GLY A 516 3.05 -22.59 -21.15
C GLY A 516 3.04 -22.04 -22.59
N ARG A 517 1.93 -21.45 -23.05
CA ARG A 517 1.80 -20.79 -24.37
C ARG A 517 2.41 -19.38 -24.34
N ILE A 518 3.73 -19.29 -24.15
CA ILE A 518 4.44 -18.03 -23.85
C ILE A 518 4.37 -17.03 -25.02
N GLU A 519 4.59 -17.46 -26.26
CA GLU A 519 4.58 -16.56 -27.42
C GLU A 519 3.20 -15.93 -27.65
N GLU A 520 2.16 -16.74 -27.55
CA GLU A 520 0.78 -16.29 -27.67
C GLU A 520 0.41 -15.32 -26.55
N ALA A 521 0.80 -15.63 -25.31
CA ALA A 521 0.62 -14.74 -24.18
C ALA A 521 1.27 -13.37 -24.42
N ILE A 522 2.53 -13.33 -24.87
CA ILE A 522 3.23 -12.08 -25.17
C ILE A 522 2.48 -11.28 -26.24
N LYS A 523 2.00 -11.95 -27.30
CA LYS A 523 1.22 -11.30 -28.37
C LYS A 523 -0.06 -10.66 -27.84
N LEU A 524 -0.84 -11.39 -27.02
CA LEU A 524 -2.07 -10.89 -26.39
C LEU A 524 -1.78 -9.69 -25.48
N LEU A 525 -0.77 -9.81 -24.62
CA LEU A 525 -0.38 -8.77 -23.67
C LEU A 525 0.13 -7.49 -24.35
N GLU A 526 0.94 -7.60 -25.40
CA GLU A 526 1.39 -6.44 -26.18
C GLU A 526 0.22 -5.80 -26.95
N THR A 527 -0.71 -6.61 -27.48
CA THR A 527 -1.93 -6.11 -28.13
C THR A 527 -2.76 -5.27 -27.14
N ALA A 528 -3.00 -5.79 -25.93
CA ALA A 528 -3.73 -5.08 -24.88
C ALA A 528 -3.08 -3.74 -24.50
N LYS A 529 -1.74 -3.69 -24.47
CA LYS A 529 -0.96 -2.50 -24.09
C LYS A 529 -0.87 -1.44 -25.19
N GLN A 530 -0.80 -1.85 -26.45
CA GLN A 530 -0.48 -0.95 -27.56
C GLN A 530 -1.73 -0.38 -28.25
N ASN A 531 -2.80 -1.19 -28.34
CA ASN A 531 -3.96 -0.88 -29.17
C ASN A 531 -5.09 -0.14 -28.42
N TYR A 532 -5.08 -0.13 -27.09
CA TYR A 532 -6.17 0.42 -26.27
C TYR A 532 -5.68 1.57 -25.38
N LYS A 533 -6.47 2.65 -25.30
CA LYS A 533 -6.17 3.86 -24.52
C LYS A 533 -7.45 4.52 -24.00
N ASN A 534 -7.33 5.36 -22.97
CA ASN A 534 -8.41 6.20 -22.42
C ASN A 534 -9.61 5.43 -21.83
N TYR A 535 -9.42 4.17 -21.44
CA TYR A 535 -10.45 3.35 -20.79
C TYR A 535 -10.37 3.45 -19.26
N SER A 536 -11.43 3.03 -18.55
CA SER A 536 -11.41 3.03 -17.08
C SER A 536 -10.31 2.12 -16.54
N MET A 537 -9.63 2.54 -15.47
CA MET A 537 -8.58 1.75 -14.82
C MET A 537 -7.37 1.39 -15.71
N GLU A 538 -7.16 2.11 -16.82
CA GLU A 538 -6.04 1.88 -17.77
C GLU A 538 -4.68 1.74 -17.09
N SER A 539 -4.34 2.65 -16.16
CA SER A 539 -3.04 2.59 -15.47
C SER A 539 -2.85 1.27 -14.72
N ARG A 540 -3.92 0.75 -14.09
CA ARG A 540 -3.88 -0.53 -13.38
C ARG A 540 -3.71 -1.69 -14.36
N THR A 541 -4.50 -1.75 -15.42
CA THR A 541 -4.38 -2.79 -16.45
C THR A 541 -2.96 -2.81 -17.04
N HIS A 542 -2.36 -1.63 -17.31
CA HIS A 542 -0.98 -1.54 -17.78
C HIS A 542 0.05 -2.07 -16.77
N PHE A 543 -0.11 -1.82 -15.47
CA PHE A 543 0.77 -2.40 -14.46
C PHE A 543 0.72 -3.92 -14.47
N ARG A 544 -0.48 -4.49 -14.54
CA ARG A 544 -0.68 -5.94 -14.59
C ARG A 544 -0.07 -6.54 -15.86
N ILE A 545 -0.26 -5.91 -17.02
CA ILE A 545 0.37 -6.31 -18.28
C ILE A 545 1.90 -6.26 -18.18
N GLN A 546 2.48 -5.20 -17.61
CA GLN A 546 3.92 -5.08 -17.47
C GLN A 546 4.50 -6.16 -16.56
N ALA A 547 3.85 -6.45 -15.44
CA ALA A 547 4.23 -7.54 -14.55
C ALA A 547 4.17 -8.90 -15.27
N ALA A 548 3.09 -9.17 -16.02
CA ALA A 548 2.93 -10.39 -16.81
C ALA A 548 3.99 -10.55 -17.91
N LEU A 549 4.29 -9.48 -18.65
CA LEU A 549 5.33 -9.47 -19.69
C LEU A 549 6.73 -9.71 -19.11
N HIS A 550 7.02 -9.14 -17.94
CA HIS A 550 8.28 -9.38 -17.25
C HIS A 550 8.44 -10.86 -16.87
N LYS A 551 7.39 -11.46 -16.29
CA LYS A 551 7.34 -12.90 -15.98
C LYS A 551 7.52 -13.75 -17.24
N ALA A 552 6.78 -13.46 -18.31
CA ALA A 552 6.84 -14.20 -19.57
C ALA A 552 8.23 -14.22 -20.19
N ARG A 553 8.91 -13.05 -20.22
CA ARG A 553 10.27 -12.91 -20.77
C ARG A 553 11.32 -13.61 -19.91
N GLY A 554 11.18 -13.56 -18.59
CA GLY A 554 12.05 -14.32 -17.67
C GLY A 554 11.94 -15.83 -17.88
N THR A 555 10.73 -16.35 -18.06
CA THR A 555 10.50 -17.77 -18.35
C THR A 555 11.08 -18.19 -19.70
N ALA A 556 10.94 -17.37 -20.75
CA ALA A 556 11.51 -17.66 -22.06
C ALA A 556 13.06 -17.78 -22.02
N MET A 557 13.73 -16.86 -21.32
CA MET A 557 15.19 -16.90 -21.18
C MET A 557 15.70 -18.10 -20.37
N ASN A 558 14.94 -18.56 -19.37
CA ASN A 558 15.29 -19.75 -18.60
C ASN A 558 14.99 -21.06 -19.36
N GLY A 559 14.00 -21.05 -20.26
CA GLY A 559 13.65 -22.19 -21.11
C GLY A 559 14.72 -22.54 -22.15
N ASP A 560 15.43 -21.54 -22.68
CA ASP A 560 16.51 -21.75 -23.66
C ASP A 560 17.80 -22.34 -23.03
N HIS A 561 17.94 -22.31 -21.69
CA HIS A 561 19.08 -22.91 -20.97
C HIS A 561 18.87 -24.36 -20.55
N CYS A 562 17.71 -24.96 -20.84
CA CYS A 562 17.47 -26.40 -20.68
C CYS A 562 17.30 -27.08 -22.04
N SER A 563 18.37 -27.10 -22.85
CA SER A 563 18.48 -28.08 -23.93
C SER A 563 18.80 -29.46 -23.32
N PRO A 564 18.05 -30.52 -23.61
CA PRO A 564 18.43 -31.86 -23.18
C PRO A 564 19.69 -32.27 -23.94
N SER A 565 20.71 -32.70 -23.20
CA SER A 565 21.82 -33.48 -23.76
C SER A 565 21.23 -34.75 -24.37
N SER A 566 21.10 -34.76 -25.69
CA SER A 566 20.75 -35.93 -26.50
C SER A 566 21.96 -36.85 -26.68
N PRO A 567 21.72 -38.11 -27.07
CA PRO A 567 21.31 -39.25 -26.26
C PRO A 567 22.46 -39.91 -25.49
#